data_AF-A0A1Y2JXV6-F1
#
_entry.id   AF-A0A1Y2JXV6-F1
#
_cell.length_a   1.000
_cell.length_b   1.000
_cell.length_c   1.000
_cell.angle_alpha   90.00
_cell.angle_beta   90.00
_cell.angle_gamma   90.00
#
_symmetry.space_group_name_H-M   'P 1'
#
loop_
_entity.id
_entity.type
_entity.pdbx_description
1 polymer ?
#
loop_
_entity_poly.entity_id
_entity_poly.type
_entity_poly.pdbx_seq_one_letter_code
_entity_poly.pdbx_strand_id
1 'polypeptide(L)'
;MSNSCSAKRQKSSSRPSGLQFVIDGEAVVLGVDGPSDFNALHSRRHDHEVQLYAFDILAVGGEGLRQLPLTMRKTNLVRLLRGRPDGIFVAPFEAGAIGPDLFGAACRIGLEGLVSKRRDRRYGAGRSKDCIKVKNRTHPAMTREF
;
A
#
# COMPACT_ATOMS: atom_id res chain seq x y z
N MET A 1 1.00 -47.78 -39.60
CA MET A 1 -0.22 -46.97 -39.81
C MET A 1 -0.62 -46.41 -38.46
N SER A 2 -0.37 -45.12 -38.29
CA SER A 2 -0.44 -44.37 -37.03
C SER A 2 -1.84 -43.79 -36.85
N ASN A 3 -2.54 -44.13 -35.78
CA ASN A 3 -3.78 -43.44 -35.40
C ASN A 3 -3.45 -42.32 -34.40
N SER A 4 -3.32 -41.10 -34.90
CA SER A 4 -3.23 -39.88 -34.11
C SER A 4 -4.62 -39.46 -33.62
N CYS A 5 -4.82 -39.45 -32.30
CA CYS A 5 -6.01 -38.85 -31.68
C CYS A 5 -5.83 -37.32 -31.66
N SER A 6 -6.52 -36.61 -32.56
CA SER A 6 -6.53 -35.14 -32.60
C SER A 6 -7.56 -34.60 -31.61
N ALA A 7 -7.11 -34.21 -30.42
CA ALA A 7 -7.91 -33.43 -29.48
C ALA A 7 -7.98 -31.96 -29.95
N LYS A 8 -9.16 -31.54 -30.43
CA LYS A 8 -9.45 -30.13 -30.75
C LYS A 8 -9.34 -29.28 -29.49
N ARG A 9 -8.34 -28.41 -29.42
CA ARG A 9 -8.29 -27.31 -28.44
C ARG A 9 -9.45 -26.36 -28.70
N GLN A 10 -10.46 -26.38 -27.84
CA GLN A 10 -11.42 -25.28 -27.74
C GLN A 10 -10.65 -24.01 -27.37
N LYS A 11 -10.70 -22.99 -28.25
CA LYS A 11 -10.34 -21.62 -27.87
C LYS A 11 -11.36 -21.16 -26.83
N SER A 12 -10.99 -21.24 -25.56
CA SER A 12 -11.73 -20.55 -24.50
C SER A 12 -11.65 -19.05 -24.78
N SER A 13 -12.82 -18.43 -24.89
CA SER A 13 -12.98 -16.99 -25.05
C SER A 13 -12.25 -16.28 -23.92
N SER A 14 -11.17 -15.57 -24.25
CA SER A 14 -10.44 -14.75 -23.27
C SER A 14 -11.35 -13.62 -22.81
N ARG A 15 -11.79 -13.69 -21.55
CA ARG A 15 -12.21 -12.47 -20.81
C ARG A 15 -11.10 -11.44 -20.99
N PRO A 16 -11.40 -10.14 -21.20
CA PRO A 16 -10.36 -9.12 -21.17
C PRO A 16 -9.69 -9.25 -19.81
N SER A 17 -8.43 -9.66 -19.80
CA SER A 17 -7.69 -9.86 -18.56
C SER A 17 -7.54 -8.50 -17.91
N GLY A 18 -8.30 -8.24 -16.85
CA GLY A 18 -8.11 -7.05 -16.04
C GLY A 18 -6.64 -6.92 -15.65
N LEU A 19 -6.13 -5.69 -15.66
CA LEU A 19 -4.73 -5.42 -15.32
C LEU A 19 -4.44 -5.97 -13.92
N GLN A 20 -3.58 -6.98 -13.84
CA GLN A 20 -3.15 -7.57 -12.57
C GLN A 20 -2.06 -6.71 -11.95
N PHE A 21 -2.11 -6.51 -10.63
CA PHE A 21 -1.12 -5.77 -9.90
C PHE A 21 -0.99 -6.26 -8.46
N VAL A 22 0.13 -5.94 -7.83
CA VAL A 22 0.36 -6.16 -6.40
C VAL A 22 0.78 -4.84 -5.80
N ILE A 23 0.04 -4.37 -4.80
CA ILE A 23 0.32 -3.14 -4.06
C ILE A 23 0.52 -3.45 -2.58
N ASP A 24 1.25 -2.59 -1.90
CA ASP A 24 1.47 -2.61 -0.46
C ASP A 24 0.86 -1.35 0.15
N GLY A 25 0.16 -1.48 1.27
CA GLY A 25 -0.70 -0.44 1.80
C GLY A 25 -1.23 -0.76 3.19
N GLU A 26 -1.86 0.24 3.81
CA GLU A 26 -2.52 0.10 5.10
C GLU A 26 -4.04 0.09 4.91
N ALA A 27 -4.71 -0.94 5.40
CA ALA A 27 -6.16 -0.95 5.50
C ALA A 27 -6.58 -0.12 6.71
N VAL A 28 -7.53 0.79 6.55
CA VAL A 28 -7.96 1.72 7.60
C VAL A 28 -9.48 1.85 7.61
N VAL A 29 -10.03 2.03 8.80
CA VAL A 29 -11.33 2.67 9.00
C VAL A 29 -11.02 4.06 9.52
N LEU A 30 -11.59 5.10 8.91
CA LEU A 30 -11.40 6.48 9.36
C LEU A 30 -12.37 6.76 10.51
N GLY A 31 -11.87 7.27 11.62
CA GLY A 31 -12.71 7.74 12.73
C GLY A 31 -13.40 9.06 12.37
N VAL A 32 -14.40 9.44 13.18
CA VAL A 32 -15.20 10.66 13.00
C VAL A 32 -14.38 11.95 12.95
N ASP A 33 -13.20 11.97 13.59
CA ASP A 33 -12.32 13.13 13.67
C ASP A 33 -11.14 13.08 12.66
N GLY A 34 -11.08 12.05 11.81
CA GLY A 34 -10.07 11.91 10.75
C GLY A 34 -9.00 10.82 10.97
N PRO A 35 -8.39 10.65 12.16
CA PRO A 35 -7.42 9.57 12.41
C PRO A 35 -8.01 8.18 12.23
N SER A 36 -7.18 7.17 11.97
CA SER A 36 -7.63 5.79 11.81
C SER A 36 -8.12 5.18 13.13
N ASP A 37 -9.26 4.50 13.06
CA ASP A 37 -9.81 3.72 14.17
C ASP A 37 -9.40 2.25 14.04
N PHE A 38 -8.31 1.92 14.76
CA PHE A 38 -7.80 0.56 14.83
C PHE A 38 -8.80 -0.43 15.43
N ASN A 39 -9.59 -0.01 16.43
CA ASN A 39 -10.53 -0.90 17.10
C ASN A 39 -11.71 -1.23 16.18
N ALA A 40 -12.21 -0.24 15.43
CA ALA A 40 -13.24 -0.45 14.42
C ALA A 40 -12.77 -1.46 13.36
N LEU A 41 -11.57 -1.28 12.82
CA LEU A 41 -10.96 -2.22 11.87
C LEU A 41 -10.80 -3.62 12.46
N HIS A 42 -10.25 -3.73 13.69
CA HIS A 42 -10.00 -5.01 14.35
C HIS A 42 -11.29 -5.76 14.70
N SER A 43 -12.37 -5.03 15.02
CA SER A 43 -13.67 -5.62 15.37
C SER A 43 -14.35 -6.34 14.19
N ARG A 44 -13.94 -6.04 12.95
CA ARG A 44 -14.56 -6.52 11.69
C ARG A 44 -16.03 -6.13 11.49
N ARG A 45 -16.59 -5.28 12.36
CA ARG A 45 -18.00 -4.82 12.28
C ARG A 45 -18.21 -3.75 11.21
N HIS A 46 -17.14 -3.08 10.79
CA HIS A 46 -17.13 -1.96 9.86
C HIS A 46 -16.38 -2.30 8.54
N ASP A 47 -16.35 -3.57 8.15
CA ASP A 47 -15.60 -4.03 6.95
C ASP A 47 -16.01 -3.28 5.66
N HIS A 48 -17.27 -2.81 5.58
CA HIS A 48 -17.79 -2.03 4.45
C HIS A 48 -17.28 -0.59 4.38
N GLU A 49 -16.67 -0.08 5.44
CA GLU A 49 -16.08 1.27 5.54
C GLU A 49 -14.55 1.25 5.32
N VAL A 50 -13.96 0.05 5.19
CA VAL A 50 -12.52 -0.14 5.08
C VAL A 50 -12.02 0.43 3.75
N GLN A 51 -10.99 1.27 3.86
CA GLN A 51 -10.26 1.85 2.75
C GLN A 51 -8.81 1.39 2.78
N LEU A 52 -8.15 1.36 1.63
CA LEU A 52 -6.74 1.01 1.52
C LEU A 52 -5.91 2.24 1.14
N TYR A 53 -4.97 2.63 2.00
CA TYR A 53 -3.96 3.64 1.68
C TYR A 53 -2.69 2.95 1.19
N ALA A 54 -2.60 2.78 -0.13
CA ALA A 54 -1.47 2.17 -0.80
C ALA A 54 -0.25 3.10 -0.78
N PHE A 55 0.91 2.57 -0.37
CA PHE A 55 2.16 3.33 -0.32
C PHE A 55 3.26 2.76 -1.20
N ASP A 56 3.12 1.56 -1.78
CA ASP A 56 4.07 0.97 -2.71
C ASP A 56 3.37 0.08 -3.77
N ILE A 57 4.09 -0.21 -4.86
CA ILE A 57 3.66 -1.16 -5.91
C ILE A 57 4.79 -2.17 -6.15
N LEU A 58 4.44 -3.45 -6.12
CA LEU A 58 5.39 -4.55 -6.18
C LEU A 58 5.38 -5.27 -7.52
N ALA A 59 4.25 -5.25 -8.24
CA ALA A 59 4.12 -5.82 -9.58
C ALA A 59 2.96 -5.20 -10.37
N VAL A 60 3.06 -5.20 -11.69
CA VAL A 60 1.97 -4.81 -12.62
C VAL A 60 2.07 -5.62 -13.91
N GLY A 61 0.95 -6.11 -14.44
CA GLY A 61 0.93 -6.87 -15.69
C GLY A 61 1.76 -8.16 -15.68
N GLY A 62 2.04 -8.72 -14.49
CA GLY A 62 2.95 -9.86 -14.33
C GLY A 62 4.43 -9.49 -14.17
N GLU A 63 4.81 -8.23 -14.35
CA GLU A 63 6.19 -7.76 -14.16
C GLU A 63 6.46 -7.35 -12.71
N GLY A 64 7.58 -7.80 -12.14
CA GLY A 64 8.00 -7.45 -10.79
C GLY A 64 8.71 -6.08 -10.74
N LEU A 65 8.25 -5.18 -9.86
CA LEU A 65 8.78 -3.83 -9.70
C LEU A 65 9.68 -3.67 -8.46
N ARG A 66 9.83 -4.71 -7.64
CA ARG A 66 10.54 -4.65 -6.35
C ARG A 66 12.00 -4.17 -6.47
N GLN A 67 12.67 -4.46 -7.59
CA GLN A 67 14.06 -4.06 -7.82
C GLN A 67 14.22 -2.58 -8.19
N LEU A 68 13.15 -1.90 -8.59
CA LEU A 68 13.20 -0.48 -8.93
C LEU A 68 13.39 0.38 -7.67
N PRO A 69 13.99 1.58 -7.77
CA PRO A 69 13.98 2.58 -6.71
C PRO A 69 12.57 2.96 -6.26
N LEU A 70 12.40 3.30 -4.97
CA LEU A 70 11.11 3.71 -4.40
C LEU A 70 10.46 4.86 -5.17
N THR A 71 11.24 5.82 -5.68
CA THR A 71 10.71 6.94 -6.49
C THR A 71 10.00 6.47 -7.75
N MET A 72 10.56 5.48 -8.44
CA MET A 72 9.96 4.87 -9.63
C MET A 72 8.71 4.08 -9.25
N ARG A 73 8.74 3.31 -8.16
CA ARG A 73 7.57 2.58 -7.68
C ARG A 73 6.42 3.52 -7.30
N LYS A 74 6.69 4.61 -6.57
CA LYS A 74 5.71 5.65 -6.25
C LYS A 74 5.09 6.27 -7.51
N THR A 75 5.91 6.58 -8.52
CA THR A 75 5.43 7.09 -9.81
C THR A 75 4.48 6.10 -10.50
N ASN A 76 4.84 4.82 -10.51
CA ASN A 76 4.00 3.77 -11.09
C ASN A 76 2.70 3.56 -10.30
N LEU A 77 2.75 3.61 -8.97
CA LEU A 77 1.56 3.51 -8.11
C LEU A 77 0.57 4.64 -8.40
N VAL A 78 1.05 5.88 -8.47
CA VAL A 78 0.20 7.03 -8.82
C VAL A 78 -0.41 6.84 -10.20
N ARG A 79 0.37 6.40 -11.19
CA ARG A 79 -0.15 6.13 -12.55
C ARG A 79 -1.20 5.02 -12.55
N LEU A 80 -0.99 3.94 -11.79
CA LEU A 80 -1.92 2.83 -11.67
C LEU A 80 -3.28 3.28 -11.09
N LEU A 81 -3.26 4.16 -10.08
CA LEU A 81 -4.45 4.60 -9.36
C LEU A 81 -5.11 5.87 -9.92
N ARG A 82 -4.51 6.52 -10.93
CA ARG A 82 -5.11 7.69 -11.59
C ARG A 82 -6.49 7.35 -12.15
N GLY A 83 -7.50 8.12 -11.73
CA GLY A 83 -8.88 7.98 -12.21
C GLY A 83 -9.62 6.74 -11.70
N ARG A 84 -9.11 6.08 -10.65
CA ARG A 84 -9.78 4.94 -10.00
C ARG A 84 -10.40 5.38 -8.66
N PRO A 85 -11.73 5.48 -8.54
CA PRO A 85 -12.40 5.93 -7.31
C PRO A 85 -12.69 4.81 -6.28
N ASP A 86 -12.15 3.62 -6.43
CA ASP A 86 -12.63 2.44 -5.68
C ASP A 86 -11.86 2.22 -4.36
N GLY A 87 -12.11 3.04 -3.32
CA GLY A 87 -11.68 2.80 -1.93
C GLY A 87 -10.17 2.61 -1.67
N ILE A 88 -9.34 2.75 -2.70
CA ILE A 88 -7.89 2.59 -2.69
C ILE A 88 -7.27 3.94 -3.05
N PHE A 89 -6.53 4.50 -2.10
CA PHE A 89 -5.91 5.81 -2.21
C PHE A 89 -4.39 5.70 -2.19
N VAL A 90 -3.70 6.64 -2.81
CA VAL A 90 -2.26 6.79 -2.60
C VAL A 90 -2.06 7.42 -1.23
N ALA A 91 -1.32 6.74 -0.35
CA ALA A 91 -0.92 7.27 0.94
C ALA A 91 -0.12 8.58 0.74
N PRO A 92 -0.51 9.70 1.38
CA PRO A 92 0.22 10.95 1.33
C PRO A 92 1.68 10.77 1.72
N PHE A 93 2.58 11.44 1.02
CA PHE A 93 4.00 11.39 1.32
C PHE A 93 4.67 12.69 0.86
N GLU A 94 5.73 13.07 1.56
CA GLU A 94 6.59 14.18 1.18
C GLU A 94 8.02 13.73 0.94
N ALA A 95 8.70 14.47 0.06
CA ALA A 95 10.07 14.20 -0.34
C ALA A 95 10.99 15.32 0.14
N GLY A 96 12.21 14.97 0.57
CA GLY A 96 13.23 15.96 0.96
C GLY A 96 13.69 15.80 2.40
N ALA A 97 14.40 16.81 2.90
CA ALA A 97 15.03 16.80 4.23
C ALA A 97 14.16 17.47 5.31
N ILE A 98 12.84 17.28 5.25
CA ILE A 98 11.86 17.90 6.17
C ILE A 98 11.30 16.93 7.22
N GLY A 99 11.99 15.81 7.44
CA GLY A 99 11.51 14.71 8.30
C GLY A 99 11.10 15.13 9.72
N PRO A 100 11.92 15.92 10.46
CA PRO A 100 11.56 16.39 11.80
C PRO A 100 10.31 17.27 11.82
N ASP A 101 10.20 18.23 10.89
CA ASP A 101 9.05 19.13 10.82
C ASP A 101 7.76 18.38 10.45
N LEU A 102 7.87 17.46 9.48
CA LEU A 102 6.76 16.60 9.06
C LEU A 102 6.31 15.68 10.20
N PHE A 103 7.24 15.13 10.98
CA PHE A 103 6.91 14.33 12.16
C PHE A 103 6.22 15.18 13.22
N GLY A 104 6.72 16.39 13.49
CA GLY A 104 6.07 17.33 14.42
C GLY A 104 4.65 17.69 13.98
N ALA A 105 4.44 17.91 12.68
CA ALA A 105 3.10 18.14 12.12
C ALA A 105 2.19 16.92 12.29
N ALA A 106 2.69 15.72 11.95
CA ALA A 106 1.96 14.46 12.12
C ALA A 106 1.51 14.25 13.58
N CYS A 107 2.38 14.55 14.55
CA CYS A 107 2.04 14.49 15.97
C CYS A 107 0.92 15.48 16.36
N ARG A 108 0.98 16.72 15.85
CA ARG A 108 -0.04 17.76 16.15
C ARG A 108 -1.43 17.41 15.62
N ILE A 109 -1.51 16.71 14.50
CA ILE A 109 -2.78 16.25 13.92
C ILE A 109 -3.21 14.86 14.44
N GLY A 110 -2.55 14.36 15.49
CA GLY A 110 -2.97 13.13 16.16
C GLY A 110 -2.63 11.82 15.44
N LEU A 111 -1.68 11.80 14.49
CA LEU A 111 -1.23 10.55 13.88
C LEU A 111 -0.35 9.73 14.83
N GLU A 112 -0.38 8.39 14.67
CA GLU A 112 0.48 7.46 15.43
C GLU A 112 1.97 7.76 15.24
N GLY A 113 2.36 8.26 14.06
CA GLY A 113 3.74 8.57 13.74
C GLY A 113 3.99 8.70 12.25
N LEU A 114 5.25 8.50 11.85
CA LEU A 114 5.72 8.64 10.48
C LEU A 114 6.59 7.45 10.06
N VAL A 115 6.53 7.08 8.79
CA VAL A 115 7.42 6.07 8.19
C VAL A 115 8.31 6.74 7.15
N SER A 116 9.61 6.76 7.43
CA SER A 116 10.64 7.29 6.53
C SER A 116 11.24 6.16 5.69
N LYS A 117 11.19 6.29 4.36
CA LYS A 117 11.73 5.30 3.43
C LYS A 117 12.82 5.90 2.54
N ARG A 118 13.93 5.20 2.33
CA ARG A 118 15.00 5.66 1.42
C ARG A 118 14.52 5.62 -0.04
N ARG A 119 14.66 6.75 -0.73
CA ARG A 119 14.10 6.99 -2.07
C ARG A 119 14.72 6.16 -3.19
N ASP A 120 15.99 5.84 -3.07
CA ASP A 120 16.84 5.18 -4.05
C ASP A 120 16.90 3.66 -3.86
N ARG A 121 16.21 3.13 -2.84
CA ARG A 121 16.30 1.72 -2.46
C ARG A 121 15.20 0.87 -3.08
N ARG A 122 15.59 -0.35 -3.44
CA ARG A 122 14.69 -1.44 -3.81
C ARG A 122 13.78 -1.83 -2.63
N TYR A 123 12.66 -2.48 -2.93
CA TYR A 123 11.81 -3.06 -1.91
C TYR A 123 12.52 -4.25 -1.27
N GLY A 124 12.64 -4.25 0.07
CA GLY A 124 13.25 -5.32 0.84
C GLY A 124 12.24 -5.94 1.78
N ALA A 125 12.25 -7.27 1.90
CA ALA A 125 11.44 -7.98 2.88
C ALA A 125 12.04 -7.83 4.29
N GLY A 126 11.18 -7.78 5.31
CA GLY A 126 11.60 -7.74 6.71
C GLY A 126 12.10 -6.38 7.20
N ARG A 127 12.70 -6.37 8.40
CA ARG A 127 13.18 -5.15 9.05
C ARG A 127 14.43 -4.64 8.33
N SER A 128 14.39 -3.39 7.86
CA SER A 128 15.48 -2.76 7.13
C SER A 128 15.80 -1.37 7.68
N LYS A 129 17.05 -0.93 7.53
CA LYS A 129 17.47 0.46 7.80
C LYS A 129 16.94 1.43 6.73
N ASP A 130 16.41 0.91 5.63
CA ASP A 130 15.84 1.70 4.53
C ASP A 130 14.37 2.08 4.79
N CYS A 131 13.74 1.54 5.83
CA CYS A 131 12.37 1.84 6.26
C CYS A 131 12.34 2.00 7.79
N ILE A 132 12.20 3.24 8.26
CA ILE A 132 12.25 3.58 9.69
C ILE A 132 10.87 4.11 10.10
N LYS A 133 10.22 3.43 11.05
CA LYS A 133 8.99 3.93 11.70
C LYS A 133 9.39 4.69 12.97
N VAL A 134 8.92 5.92 13.09
CA VAL A 134 9.03 6.74 14.30
C VAL A 134 7.62 6.97 14.84
N LYS A 135 7.39 6.64 16.10
CA LYS A 135 6.08 6.76 16.76
C LYS A 135 6.00 8.00 17.63
N ASN A 136 4.83 8.64 17.62
CA ASN A 136 4.47 9.67 18.57
C ASN A 136 4.28 9.04 19.96
N ARG A 137 5.13 9.42 20.91
CA ARG A 137 5.15 8.84 22.25
C ARG A 137 3.89 9.12 23.07
N THR A 138 3.16 10.19 22.75
CA THR A 138 1.94 10.57 23.47
C THR A 138 0.68 9.99 22.84
N HIS A 139 0.79 9.30 21.70
CA HIS A 139 -0.37 8.74 21.02
C HIS A 139 -0.90 7.49 21.75
N PRO A 140 -2.23 7.29 21.88
CA PRO A 140 -2.82 6.16 22.63
C PRO A 140 -2.36 4.77 22.16
N ALA A 141 -1.96 4.64 20.89
CA ALA A 141 -1.41 3.39 20.36
C ALA A 141 -0.06 2.97 20.98
N MET A 142 0.62 3.85 21.71
CA MET A 142 1.86 3.51 22.43
C MET A 142 1.64 2.61 23.63
N THR A 143 0.43 2.65 24.21
CA THR A 143 0.05 1.89 25.40
C THR A 143 -0.97 0.79 25.10
N ARG A 144 -1.27 0.55 23.83
CA ARG A 144 -2.16 -0.57 23.44
C ARG A 144 -1.45 -1.89 23.69
N GLU A 145 -2.09 -2.74 24.48
CA GLU A 145 -1.75 -4.16 24.57
C GLU A 145 -2.38 -4.90 23.38
N PHE A 146 -1.66 -5.86 22.82
CA PHE A 146 -2.07 -6.67 21.66
C PHE A 146 -2.48 -8.07 22.11
#